data_AF-A0A4Y3UP41-F1
#
_entry.id   AF-A0A4Y3UP41-F1
#
_cell.length_a   1.000
_cell.length_b   1.000
_cell.length_c   1.000
_cell.angle_alpha   90.00
_cell.angle_beta   90.00
_cell.angle_gamma   90.00
#
_symmetry.space_group_name_H-M   'P 1'
#
loop_
_entity.id
_entity.type
_entity.pdbx_description
1 polymer ?
#
loop_
_entity_poly.entity_id
_entity_poly.type
_entity_poly.pdbx_seq_one_letter_code
_entity_poly.pdbx_strand_id
1 'polypeptide(L)'
;MDEPQSRGTQDDDSRRESLRAARKRELRKRDAVLGDRRAEQLREERKEAKRQYARAWYAANKPLHQEIQRRYRERQRAENPEGFRARLRAANQRWRDSHREQIRQHQRDKDRDAPAMKRENAARYYAAHADEVKQRKRENYWTDHEKSLADQRQYRAREKWRRANGLPPQRLHRATGTERKSNLAAAEAFFTRARTAEEITRLRSERGTPRYLIDRFERANARDRAAAHYAESLTRGEGRLEQQLRPTRAERNAMARADDDARMDAVAAAINDRLRTQPKVAPRATPVTEPAPPMPSTRPGLSR
;
A
#
# COMPACT_ATOMS: atom_id res chain seq x y z
N MET A 1 75.33 -49.03 -19.91
CA MET A 1 74.98 -47.99 -20.90
C MET A 1 73.48 -48.11 -21.08
N ASP A 2 72.73 -47.51 -20.17
CA ASP A 2 71.28 -47.68 -20.10
C ASP A 2 70.62 -46.70 -21.05
N GLU A 3 70.02 -47.22 -22.11
CA GLU A 3 69.18 -46.44 -23.01
C GLU A 3 67.86 -46.08 -22.30
N PRO A 4 67.50 -44.78 -22.20
CA PRO A 4 66.26 -44.37 -21.60
C PRO A 4 65.10 -44.74 -22.55
N GLN A 5 64.35 -45.77 -22.18
CA GLN A 5 63.17 -46.19 -22.91
C GLN A 5 62.13 -45.06 -22.96
N SER A 6 61.77 -44.70 -24.20
CA SER A 6 60.73 -43.77 -24.59
C SER A 6 59.35 -44.20 -24.06
N ARG A 7 58.99 -43.77 -22.85
CA ARG A 7 57.66 -43.92 -22.22
C ARG A 7 56.77 -42.67 -22.39
N GLY A 8 57.00 -41.87 -23.44
CA GLY A 8 56.38 -40.54 -23.59
C GLY A 8 55.08 -40.46 -24.40
N THR A 9 54.71 -41.46 -25.21
CA THR A 9 53.72 -41.25 -26.29
C THR A 9 52.27 -41.60 -25.93
N GLN A 10 52.02 -42.63 -25.10
CA GLN A 10 50.64 -43.05 -24.77
C GLN A 10 49.91 -42.12 -23.79
N ASP A 11 50.64 -41.51 -22.85
CA ASP A 11 50.08 -40.54 -21.91
C ASP A 11 49.73 -39.20 -22.59
N ASP A 12 50.50 -38.82 -23.62
CA ASP A 12 50.27 -37.60 -24.39
C ASP A 12 49.04 -37.71 -25.30
N ASP A 13 48.79 -38.88 -25.91
CA ASP A 13 47.59 -39.10 -26.71
C ASP A 13 46.32 -39.15 -25.85
N SER A 14 46.39 -39.79 -24.68
CA SER A 14 45.30 -39.80 -23.70
C SER A 14 44.97 -38.39 -23.18
N ARG A 15 46.00 -37.58 -22.91
CA ARG A 15 45.83 -36.15 -22.57
C ARG A 15 45.22 -35.35 -23.72
N ARG A 16 45.67 -35.55 -24.96
CA ARG A 16 45.11 -34.88 -26.15
C ARG A 16 43.64 -35.23 -26.38
N GLU A 17 43.25 -36.49 -26.19
CA GLU A 17 41.84 -36.90 -26.29
C GLU A 17 40.98 -36.30 -25.18
N SER A 18 41.49 -36.28 -23.94
CA SER A 18 40.77 -35.65 -22.81
C SER A 18 40.54 -34.14 -23.05
N LEU A 19 41.53 -33.44 -23.61
CA LEU A 19 41.44 -32.01 -23.96
C LEU A 19 40.46 -31.77 -25.13
N ARG A 20 40.46 -32.65 -26.15
CA ARG A 20 39.49 -32.59 -27.26
C ARG A 20 38.07 -32.83 -26.76
N ALA A 21 37.87 -33.80 -25.87
CA ALA A 21 36.56 -34.08 -25.26
C ALA A 21 36.08 -32.92 -24.37
N ALA A 22 36.96 -32.33 -23.57
CA ALA A 22 36.65 -31.15 -22.76
C ALA A 22 36.25 -29.95 -23.64
N ARG A 23 37.03 -29.65 -24.68
CA ARG A 23 36.73 -28.57 -25.64
C ARG A 23 35.39 -28.79 -26.36
N LYS A 24 35.07 -30.04 -26.75
CA LYS A 24 33.79 -30.39 -27.35
C LYS A 24 32.61 -30.20 -26.38
N ARG A 25 32.79 -30.52 -25.10
CA ARG A 25 31.79 -30.27 -24.04
C ARG A 25 31.59 -28.77 -23.80
N GLU A 26 32.66 -27.97 -23.78
CA GLU A 26 32.57 -26.52 -23.66
C GLU A 26 31.84 -25.86 -24.84
N LEU A 27 32.14 -26.28 -26.07
CA LEU A 27 31.45 -25.79 -27.26
C LEU A 27 29.95 -26.09 -27.18
N ARG A 28 29.56 -27.32 -26.83
CA ARG A 28 28.14 -27.67 -26.63
C ARG A 28 27.46 -26.85 -25.54
N LYS A 29 28.14 -26.55 -24.43
CA LYS A 29 27.62 -25.69 -23.37
C LYS A 29 27.42 -24.25 -23.87
N ARG A 30 28.38 -23.71 -24.63
CA ARG A 30 28.27 -22.38 -25.24
C ARG A 30 27.11 -22.32 -26.25
N ASP A 31 26.97 -23.33 -27.09
CA ASP A 31 25.88 -23.41 -28.07
C ASP A 31 24.50 -23.51 -27.39
N ALA A 32 24.39 -24.25 -26.27
CA ALA A 32 23.16 -24.33 -25.48
C ALA A 32 22.79 -22.97 -24.87
N VAL A 33 23.74 -22.27 -24.24
CA VAL A 33 23.51 -20.93 -23.65
C VAL A 33 23.15 -19.91 -24.73
N LEU A 34 23.79 -19.95 -25.90
CA LEU A 34 23.44 -19.08 -27.03
C LEU A 34 22.05 -19.43 -27.60
N GLY A 35 21.69 -20.71 -27.63
CA GLY A 35 20.36 -21.18 -28.00
C GLY A 35 19.27 -20.68 -27.07
N ASP A 36 19.48 -20.81 -25.75
CA ASP A 36 18.55 -20.33 -24.73
C ASP A 36 18.38 -18.81 -24.80
N ARG A 37 19.47 -18.06 -24.95
CA ARG A 37 19.43 -16.60 -25.09
C ARG A 37 18.66 -16.15 -26.35
N ARG A 38 18.83 -16.85 -27.48
CA ARG A 38 18.06 -16.59 -28.71
C ARG A 38 16.58 -16.95 -28.53
N ALA A 39 16.28 -18.05 -27.83
CA ALA A 39 14.90 -18.44 -27.54
C ALA A 39 14.19 -17.43 -26.62
N GLU A 40 14.90 -16.87 -25.64
CA GLU A 40 14.39 -15.78 -24.79
C GLU A 40 14.16 -14.50 -25.57
N GLN A 41 15.10 -14.10 -26.43
CA GLN A 41 14.94 -12.94 -27.32
C GLN A 41 13.71 -13.09 -28.21
N LEU A 42 13.54 -14.24 -28.87
CA LEU A 42 12.35 -14.52 -29.68
C LEU A 42 11.05 -14.51 -28.85
N ARG A 43 11.08 -14.91 -27.58
CA ARG A 43 9.91 -14.83 -26.68
C ARG A 43 9.58 -13.38 -26.33
N GLU A 44 10.58 -12.55 -26.04
CA GLU A 44 10.37 -11.12 -25.77
C GLU A 44 9.89 -10.39 -27.02
N GLU A 45 10.49 -10.64 -28.19
CA GLU A 45 10.03 -10.09 -29.47
C GLU A 45 8.57 -10.46 -29.77
N ARG A 46 8.17 -11.71 -29.53
CA ARG A 46 6.77 -12.13 -29.67
C ARG A 46 5.84 -11.41 -28.67
N LYS A 47 6.29 -11.21 -27.43
CA LYS A 47 5.52 -10.45 -26.42
C LYS A 47 5.40 -8.98 -26.83
N GLU A 48 6.46 -8.37 -27.33
CA GLU A 48 6.47 -6.99 -27.81
C GLU A 48 5.61 -6.81 -29.04
N ALA A 49 5.72 -7.69 -30.03
CA ALA A 49 4.84 -7.71 -31.20
C ALA A 49 3.37 -7.82 -30.79
N LYS A 50 3.05 -8.69 -29.82
CA LYS A 50 1.69 -8.79 -29.27
C LYS A 50 1.25 -7.50 -28.55
N ARG A 51 2.14 -6.85 -27.79
CA ARG A 51 1.86 -5.56 -27.14
C ARG A 51 1.64 -4.45 -28.17
N GLN A 52 2.46 -4.38 -29.21
CA GLN A 52 2.34 -3.41 -30.30
C GLN A 52 1.04 -3.62 -31.07
N TYR A 53 0.72 -4.86 -31.44
CA TYR A 53 -0.55 -5.22 -32.04
C TYR A 53 -1.73 -4.81 -31.16
N ALA A 54 -1.70 -5.13 -29.86
CA ALA A 54 -2.77 -4.74 -28.93
C ALA A 54 -2.90 -3.22 -28.80
N ARG A 55 -1.80 -2.46 -28.78
CA ARG A 55 -1.81 -0.99 -28.77
C ARG A 55 -2.39 -0.42 -30.07
N ALA A 56 -1.97 -0.93 -31.22
CA ALA A 56 -2.47 -0.51 -32.53
C ALA A 56 -3.97 -0.83 -32.67
N TRP A 57 -4.37 -2.04 -32.28
CA TRP A 57 -5.77 -2.45 -32.26
C TRP A 57 -6.60 -1.56 -31.31
N TYR A 58 -6.12 -1.28 -30.10
CA TYR A 58 -6.81 -0.40 -29.15
C TYR A 58 -6.88 1.05 -29.66
N ALA A 59 -5.84 1.55 -30.32
CA ALA A 59 -5.83 2.88 -30.90
C ALA A 59 -6.89 2.98 -32.03
N ALA A 60 -6.94 1.98 -32.91
CA ALA A 60 -7.91 1.91 -34.00
C ALA A 60 -9.36 1.70 -33.49
N ASN A 61 -9.54 0.92 -32.43
CA ASN A 61 -10.85 0.54 -31.89
C ASN A 61 -11.21 1.26 -30.57
N LYS A 62 -10.53 2.37 -30.27
CA LYS A 62 -10.78 3.19 -29.07
C LYS A 62 -12.26 3.56 -28.88
N PRO A 63 -13.00 4.04 -29.91
CA PRO A 63 -14.41 4.40 -29.72
C PRO A 63 -15.28 3.18 -29.38
N LEU A 64 -15.09 2.07 -30.10
CA LEU A 64 -15.81 0.82 -29.84
C LEU A 64 -15.58 0.33 -28.40
N HIS A 65 -14.33 0.35 -27.93
CA HIS A 65 -14.02 -0.06 -26.56
C HIS A 65 -14.66 0.87 -25.52
N GLN A 66 -14.69 2.18 -25.78
CA GLN A 66 -15.38 3.13 -24.90
C GLN A 66 -16.89 2.88 -24.88
N GLU A 67 -17.49 2.56 -26.01
CA GLU A 67 -18.91 2.24 -26.11
C GLU A 67 -19.26 0.97 -25.32
N ILE A 68 -18.47 -0.10 -25.48
CA ILE A 68 -18.61 -1.34 -24.71
C ILE A 68 -18.53 -1.05 -23.21
N GLN A 69 -17.57 -0.22 -22.78
CA GLN A 69 -17.44 0.18 -21.37
C GLN A 69 -18.63 1.01 -20.88
N ARG A 70 -19.17 1.91 -21.71
CA ARG A 70 -20.37 2.69 -21.36
C ARG A 70 -21.56 1.76 -21.13
N ARG A 71 -21.85 0.87 -22.09
CA ARG A 71 -22.92 -0.13 -21.99
C ARG A 71 -22.76 -1.03 -20.78
N TYR A 72 -21.53 -1.45 -20.47
CA TYR A 72 -21.25 -2.23 -19.27
C TYR A 72 -21.54 -1.48 -17.97
N ARG A 73 -21.14 -0.19 -17.87
CA ARG A 73 -21.43 0.64 -16.70
C ARG A 73 -22.92 0.93 -16.55
N GLU A 74 -23.62 1.12 -17.66
CA GLU A 74 -25.08 1.31 -17.68
C GLU A 74 -25.79 0.05 -17.20
N ARG A 75 -25.38 -1.13 -17.69
CA ARG A 75 -25.89 -2.42 -17.22
C ARG A 75 -25.65 -2.60 -15.71
N GLN A 76 -24.44 -2.34 -15.23
CA GLN A 76 -24.12 -2.42 -13.80
C GLN A 76 -24.92 -1.42 -12.95
N ARG A 77 -25.24 -0.23 -13.49
CA ARG A 77 -26.08 0.76 -12.83
C ARG A 77 -27.55 0.32 -12.78
N ALA A 78 -28.02 -0.38 -13.82
CA ALA A 78 -29.38 -0.91 -13.90
C ALA A 78 -29.58 -2.16 -13.02
N GLU A 79 -28.63 -3.11 -13.03
CA GLU A 79 -28.70 -4.36 -12.25
C GLU A 79 -28.64 -4.11 -10.73
N ASN A 80 -27.77 -3.20 -10.28
CA ASN A 80 -27.66 -2.86 -8.85
C ASN A 80 -27.21 -1.40 -8.64
N PRO A 81 -28.15 -0.44 -8.62
CA PRO A 81 -27.83 0.97 -8.51
C PRO A 81 -27.13 1.32 -7.19
N GLU A 82 -27.55 0.71 -6.08
CA GLU A 82 -26.96 0.97 -4.77
C GLU A 82 -25.54 0.42 -4.64
N GLY A 83 -25.31 -0.81 -5.07
CA GLY A 83 -23.99 -1.44 -5.09
C GLY A 83 -23.00 -0.72 -6.02
N PHE A 84 -23.47 -0.19 -7.15
CA PHE A 84 -22.66 0.68 -8.01
C PHE A 84 -22.25 1.99 -7.31
N ARG A 85 -23.21 2.67 -6.66
CA ARG A 85 -22.94 3.90 -5.90
C ARG A 85 -21.99 3.66 -4.72
N ALA A 86 -22.16 2.56 -3.99
CA ALA A 86 -21.30 2.19 -2.87
C ALA A 86 -19.85 1.92 -3.34
N ARG A 87 -19.67 1.13 -4.41
CA ARG A 87 -18.35 0.88 -5.02
C ARG A 87 -17.69 2.17 -5.50
N LEU A 88 -18.45 3.06 -6.15
CA LEU A 88 -17.93 4.35 -6.61
C LEU A 88 -17.50 5.25 -5.44
N ARG A 89 -18.31 5.32 -4.37
CA ARG A 89 -17.95 6.02 -3.14
C ARG A 89 -16.67 5.46 -2.52
N ALA A 90 -16.56 4.14 -2.41
CA ALA A 90 -15.38 3.48 -1.86
C ALA A 90 -14.12 3.73 -2.71
N ALA A 91 -14.22 3.67 -4.04
CA ALA A 91 -13.12 3.97 -4.95
C ALA A 91 -12.67 5.44 -4.82
N ASN A 92 -13.62 6.37 -4.81
CA ASN A 92 -13.34 7.79 -4.61
C ASN A 92 -12.72 8.06 -3.24
N GLN A 93 -13.19 7.36 -2.20
CA GLN A 93 -12.62 7.49 -0.85
C GLN A 93 -11.17 6.98 -0.83
N ARG A 94 -10.88 5.81 -1.40
CA ARG A 94 -9.51 5.30 -1.53
C ARG A 94 -8.60 6.27 -2.29
N TRP A 95 -9.10 6.87 -3.36
CA TRP A 95 -8.35 7.87 -4.12
C TRP A 95 -8.08 9.13 -3.27
N ARG A 96 -9.08 9.63 -2.54
CA ARG A 96 -8.92 10.77 -1.63
C ARG A 96 -7.94 10.48 -0.51
N ASP A 97 -7.96 9.27 0.03
CA ASP A 97 -7.08 8.85 1.10
C ASP A 97 -5.63 8.73 0.61
N SER A 98 -5.41 8.13 -0.57
CA SER A 98 -4.06 8.03 -1.15
C SER A 98 -3.51 9.37 -1.64
N HIS A 99 -4.37 10.32 -2.03
CA HIS A 99 -3.98 11.66 -2.51
C HIS A 99 -4.22 12.76 -1.47
N ARG A 100 -4.40 12.39 -0.20
CA ARG A 100 -4.79 13.33 0.87
C ARG A 100 -3.81 14.49 1.00
N GLU A 101 -2.51 14.20 0.89
CA GLU A 101 -1.49 15.24 1.02
C GLU A 101 -1.41 16.14 -0.21
N GLN A 102 -1.59 15.59 -1.42
CA GLN A 102 -1.67 16.39 -2.64
C GLN A 102 -2.87 17.36 -2.59
N ILE A 103 -4.03 16.89 -2.15
CA ILE A 103 -5.23 17.72 -1.99
C ILE A 103 -5.00 18.82 -0.95
N ARG A 104 -4.39 18.48 0.20
CA ARG A 104 -4.05 19.46 1.24
C ARG A 104 -3.03 20.47 0.75
N GLN A 105 -2.00 20.03 0.03
CA GLN A 105 -0.96 20.91 -0.50
C GLN A 105 -1.57 21.87 -1.52
N HIS A 106 -2.35 21.38 -2.47
CA HIS A 106 -3.11 22.22 -3.39
C HIS A 106 -4.00 23.24 -2.65
N GLN A 107 -4.68 22.84 -1.58
CA GLN A 107 -5.48 23.77 -0.78
C GLN A 107 -4.62 24.80 -0.04
N ARG A 108 -3.45 24.42 0.46
CA ARG A 108 -2.49 25.35 1.09
C ARG A 108 -1.95 26.34 0.08
N ASP A 109 -1.58 25.89 -1.12
CA ASP A 109 -1.10 26.74 -2.20
C ASP A 109 -2.19 27.73 -2.61
N LYS A 110 -3.43 27.25 -2.81
CA LYS A 110 -4.59 28.12 -3.06
C LYS A 110 -4.81 29.16 -1.96
N ASP A 111 -4.68 28.76 -0.70
CA ASP A 111 -4.87 29.65 0.45
C ASP A 111 -3.70 30.65 0.61
N ARG A 112 -2.48 30.25 0.24
CA ARG A 112 -1.28 31.10 0.26
C ARG A 112 -1.35 32.15 -0.83
N ASP A 113 -1.74 31.76 -2.04
CA ASP A 113 -1.70 32.62 -3.22
C ASP A 113 -2.92 33.56 -3.25
N ALA A 114 -4.05 33.21 -2.62
CA ALA A 114 -5.26 34.04 -2.56
C ALA A 114 -5.91 34.12 -1.15
N PRO A 115 -5.22 34.69 -0.14
CA PRO A 115 -5.72 34.74 1.24
C PRO A 115 -6.94 35.66 1.41
N ALA A 116 -7.06 36.71 0.60
CA ALA A 116 -8.20 37.64 0.63
C ALA A 116 -9.51 36.95 0.23
N MET A 117 -9.50 36.20 -0.88
CA MET A 117 -10.65 35.42 -1.35
C MET A 117 -11.15 34.43 -0.30
N LYS A 118 -10.24 33.79 0.44
CA LYS A 118 -10.61 32.89 1.54
C LYS A 118 -11.34 33.64 2.66
N ARG A 119 -10.85 34.82 3.05
CA ARG A 119 -11.48 35.63 4.11
C ARG A 119 -12.85 36.13 3.69
N GLU A 120 -12.99 36.62 2.47
CA GLU A 120 -14.27 37.11 1.93
C GLU A 120 -15.31 36.00 1.83
N ASN A 121 -14.93 34.84 1.29
CA ASN A 121 -15.83 33.69 1.21
C ASN A 121 -16.25 33.21 2.60
N ALA A 122 -15.33 33.20 3.58
CA ALA A 122 -15.66 32.88 4.96
C ALA A 122 -16.63 33.91 5.56
N ALA A 123 -16.39 35.21 5.34
CA ALA A 123 -17.28 36.27 5.82
C ALA A 123 -18.68 36.14 5.22
N ARG A 124 -18.79 35.92 3.90
CA ARG A 124 -20.07 35.67 3.21
C ARG A 124 -20.78 34.44 3.77
N TYR A 125 -20.05 33.34 3.98
CA TYR A 125 -20.62 32.12 4.55
C TYR A 125 -21.16 32.36 5.97
N TYR A 126 -20.39 32.99 6.85
CA TYR A 126 -20.84 33.28 8.21
C TYR A 126 -21.98 34.30 8.27
N ALA A 127 -22.03 35.25 7.34
CA ALA A 127 -23.15 36.18 7.23
C ALA A 127 -24.43 35.46 6.79
N ALA A 128 -24.35 34.57 5.80
CA ALA A 128 -25.50 33.83 5.29
C ALA A 128 -25.99 32.71 6.24
N HIS A 129 -25.08 32.07 6.99
CA HIS A 129 -25.36 30.88 7.80
C HIS A 129 -25.09 31.09 9.30
N ALA A 130 -25.22 32.33 9.80
CA ALA A 130 -24.87 32.67 11.18
C ALA A 130 -25.59 31.79 12.21
N ASP A 131 -26.89 31.57 12.03
CA ASP A 131 -27.73 30.85 12.99
C ASP A 131 -27.57 29.34 12.88
N GLU A 132 -27.41 28.79 11.68
CA GLU A 132 -27.05 27.38 11.47
C GLU A 132 -25.71 27.05 12.17
N VAL A 133 -24.72 27.95 12.06
CA VAL A 133 -23.42 27.78 12.73
C VAL A 133 -23.59 27.82 14.25
N LYS A 134 -24.43 28.71 14.80
CA LYS A 134 -24.72 28.75 16.24
C LYS A 134 -25.43 27.48 16.70
N GLN A 135 -26.44 27.04 15.97
CA GLN A 135 -27.20 25.82 16.28
C GLN A 135 -26.29 24.60 16.26
N ARG A 136 -25.50 24.40 15.20
CA ARG A 136 -24.53 23.31 15.11
C ARG A 136 -23.51 23.34 16.25
N LYS A 137 -23.07 24.52 16.68
CA LYS A 137 -22.18 24.65 17.85
C LYS A 137 -22.86 24.20 19.15
N ARG A 138 -24.14 24.51 19.34
CA ARG A 138 -24.91 24.06 20.50
C ARG A 138 -25.12 22.55 20.47
N GLU A 139 -25.51 22.01 19.32
CA GLU A 139 -25.67 20.56 19.11
C GLU A 139 -24.37 19.82 19.40
N ASN A 140 -23.26 20.24 18.78
CA ASN A 140 -21.94 19.66 19.03
C ASN A 140 -21.53 19.77 20.50
N TYR A 141 -21.83 20.90 21.15
CA TYR A 141 -21.55 21.05 22.58
C TYR A 141 -22.30 19.99 23.38
N TRP A 142 -23.59 19.77 23.15
CA TRP A 142 -24.38 18.77 23.86
C TRP A 142 -23.94 17.34 23.57
N THR A 143 -23.66 17.00 22.31
CA THR A 143 -23.23 15.64 21.94
C THR A 143 -21.86 15.29 22.50
N ASP A 144 -20.92 16.25 22.49
CA ASP A 144 -19.54 16.02 22.94
C ASP A 144 -19.28 16.51 24.36
N HIS A 145 -20.29 17.01 25.08
CA HIS A 145 -20.13 17.62 26.41
C HIS A 145 -19.44 16.67 27.38
N GLU A 146 -19.97 15.45 27.50
CA GLU A 146 -19.47 14.45 28.43
C GLU A 146 -18.05 14.01 28.08
N LYS A 147 -17.77 13.86 26.77
CA LYS A 147 -16.44 13.53 26.28
C LYS A 147 -15.44 14.64 26.63
N SER A 148 -15.81 15.90 26.41
CA SER A 148 -14.96 17.05 26.76
C SER A 148 -14.69 17.10 28.27
N LEU A 149 -15.70 16.85 29.09
CA LEU A 149 -15.53 16.77 30.55
C LEU A 149 -14.66 15.57 30.96
N ALA A 150 -14.81 14.42 30.32
CA ALA A 150 -13.98 13.24 30.57
C ALA A 150 -12.50 13.52 30.23
N ASP A 151 -12.23 14.12 29.08
CA ASP A 151 -10.88 14.52 28.67
C ASP A 151 -10.27 15.52 29.66
N GLN A 152 -11.06 16.50 30.12
CA GLN A 152 -10.63 17.45 31.14
C GLN A 152 -10.33 16.78 32.49
N ARG A 153 -11.17 15.82 32.92
CA ARG A 153 -10.93 15.04 34.15
C ARG A 153 -9.64 14.23 34.03
N GLN A 154 -9.45 13.50 32.93
CA GLN A 154 -8.22 12.75 32.66
C GLN A 154 -6.99 13.65 32.62
N TYR A 155 -7.11 14.83 32.01
CA TYR A 155 -6.03 15.82 32.00
C TYR A 155 -5.69 16.30 33.41
N ARG A 156 -6.69 16.70 34.21
CA ARG A 156 -6.49 17.14 35.60
C ARG A 156 -5.89 16.03 36.47
N ALA A 157 -6.33 14.78 36.29
CA ALA A 157 -5.77 13.64 37.01
C ALA A 157 -4.30 13.40 36.67
N ARG A 158 -3.94 13.45 35.38
CA ARG A 158 -2.53 13.36 34.92
C ARG A 158 -1.68 14.49 35.48
N GLU A 159 -2.18 15.73 35.44
CA GLU A 159 -1.48 16.88 36.02
C GLU A 159 -1.31 16.77 37.54
N LYS A 160 -2.34 16.32 38.27
CA LYS A 160 -2.25 16.07 39.71
C LYS A 160 -1.18 15.03 40.03
N TRP A 161 -1.15 13.92 39.28
CA TRP A 161 -0.14 12.88 39.43
C TRP A 161 1.27 13.42 39.15
N ARG A 162 1.46 14.21 38.08
CA ARG A 162 2.77 14.82 37.77
C ARG A 162 3.26 15.71 38.92
N ARG A 163 2.41 16.60 39.43
CA ARG A 163 2.76 17.48 40.56
C ARG A 163 3.10 16.68 41.82
N ALA A 164 2.34 15.64 42.13
CA ALA A 164 2.59 14.79 43.29
C ALA A 164 3.96 14.05 43.20
N ASN A 165 4.45 13.78 42.00
CA ASN A 165 5.75 13.16 41.76
C ASN A 165 6.88 14.17 41.50
N GLY A 166 6.66 15.47 41.78
CA GLY A 166 7.68 16.51 41.58
C GLY A 166 8.01 16.80 40.11
N LEU A 167 7.22 16.28 39.16
CA LEU A 167 7.40 16.56 37.74
C LEU A 167 6.84 17.96 37.42
N PRO A 168 7.54 18.77 36.61
CA PRO A 168 7.06 20.09 36.22
C PRO A 168 5.74 19.95 35.43
N PRO A 169 4.77 20.87 35.57
CA PRO A 169 3.48 20.79 34.86
C PRO A 169 3.69 20.74 33.34
N GLN A 170 2.88 19.95 32.62
CA GLN A 170 3.08 19.73 31.17
C GLN A 170 2.85 21.02 30.38
N ARG A 171 1.94 21.85 30.86
CA ARG A 171 1.84 23.24 30.45
C ARG A 171 2.55 24.08 31.50
N LEU A 172 3.78 24.50 31.19
CA LEU A 172 4.26 25.80 31.71
C LEU A 172 3.12 26.79 31.46
N HIS A 173 2.68 27.49 32.51
CA HIS A 173 1.66 28.52 32.37
C HIS A 173 2.02 29.34 31.12
N ARG A 174 1.09 29.40 30.16
CA ARG A 174 1.34 30.19 28.96
C ARG A 174 1.70 31.57 29.44
N ALA A 175 2.92 32.03 29.09
CA ALA A 175 3.32 33.40 29.33
C ALA A 175 2.16 34.29 28.92
N THR A 176 1.72 35.12 29.86
CA THR A 176 0.61 36.03 29.67
C THR A 176 0.85 36.90 28.43
N GLY A 177 -0.19 37.53 27.88
CA GLY A 177 -0.01 38.42 26.72
C GLY A 177 1.04 39.51 26.98
N THR A 178 1.08 40.01 28.22
CA THR A 178 2.05 41.00 28.70
C THR A 178 3.46 40.44 28.83
N GLU A 179 3.64 39.27 29.47
CA GLU A 179 4.94 38.61 29.53
C GLU A 179 5.49 38.27 28.15
N ARG A 180 4.65 37.83 27.21
CA ARG A 180 5.10 37.56 25.84
C ARG A 180 5.59 38.81 25.13
N LYS A 181 4.89 39.94 25.27
CA LYS A 181 5.32 41.23 24.71
C LYS A 181 6.62 41.71 25.36
N SER A 182 6.72 41.60 26.69
CA SER A 182 7.93 41.97 27.44
C SER A 182 9.13 41.11 27.03
N ASN A 183 8.95 39.78 26.95
CA ASN A 183 9.99 38.86 26.50
C ASN A 183 10.41 39.12 25.05
N LEU A 184 9.46 39.45 24.17
CA LEU A 184 9.75 39.79 22.78
C LEU A 184 10.55 41.10 22.69
N ALA A 185 10.13 42.15 23.40
CA ALA A 185 10.87 43.41 23.46
C ALA A 185 12.27 43.24 24.06
N ALA A 186 12.42 42.43 25.11
CA ALA A 186 13.71 42.11 25.70
C ALA A 186 14.60 41.31 24.74
N ALA A 187 14.04 40.37 23.99
CA ALA A 187 14.75 39.63 22.97
C ALA A 187 15.18 40.53 21.82
N GLU A 188 14.29 41.37 21.30
CA GLU A 188 14.61 42.37 20.27
C GLU A 188 15.72 43.31 20.74
N ALA A 189 15.64 43.85 21.96
CA ALA A 189 16.70 44.69 22.52
C ALA A 189 18.04 43.93 22.65
N PHE A 190 18.00 42.65 23.03
CA PHE A 190 19.20 41.83 23.15
C PHE A 190 19.85 41.50 21.79
N PHE A 191 19.05 41.23 20.75
CA PHE A 191 19.54 40.82 19.44
C PHE A 191 19.85 41.99 18.50
N THR A 192 19.17 43.13 18.65
CA THR A 192 19.40 44.32 17.80
C THR A 192 20.51 45.23 18.32
N ARG A 193 20.88 45.12 19.60
CA ARG A 193 21.99 45.90 20.17
C ARG A 193 23.31 45.56 19.46
N ALA A 194 24.00 46.60 18.98
CA ALA A 194 25.38 46.49 18.53
C ALA A 194 26.31 46.09 19.69
N ARG A 195 27.14 45.06 19.47
CA ARG A 195 28.13 44.59 20.46
C ARG A 195 29.52 44.98 20.00
N THR A 196 30.37 45.38 20.95
CA THR A 196 31.78 45.66 20.68
C THR A 196 32.56 44.34 20.49
N ALA A 197 33.73 44.41 19.86
CA ALA A 197 34.57 43.23 19.67
C ALA A 197 34.97 42.57 21.00
N GLU A 198 35.20 43.38 22.04
CA GLU A 198 35.53 42.94 23.41
C GLU A 198 34.35 42.21 24.09
N GLU A 199 33.12 42.69 23.91
CA GLU A 199 31.94 42.01 24.41
C GLU A 199 31.72 40.65 23.73
N ILE A 200 32.05 40.57 22.43
CA ILE A 200 31.96 39.32 21.67
C ILE A 200 33.02 38.32 22.15
N THR A 201 34.27 38.75 22.36
CA THR A 201 35.32 37.87 22.90
C THR A 201 35.01 37.42 24.32
N ARG A 202 34.51 38.31 25.17
CA ARG A 202 34.03 37.98 26.52
C ARG A 202 32.88 36.98 26.52
N LEU A 203 31.87 37.17 25.67
CA LEU A 203 30.76 36.21 25.54
C LEU A 203 31.22 34.84 25.05
N ARG A 204 32.29 34.78 24.22
CA ARG A 204 32.89 33.53 23.77
C ARG A 204 33.70 32.84 24.88
N SER A 205 34.39 33.60 25.73
CA SER A 205 35.22 33.03 26.80
C SER A 205 34.42 32.64 28.06
N GLU A 206 33.46 33.46 28.49
CA GLU A 206 32.66 33.23 29.70
C GLU A 206 31.62 32.10 29.54
N ARG A 207 31.22 31.79 28.29
CA ARG A 207 30.13 30.82 28.00
C ARG A 207 30.57 29.58 27.24
N GLY A 208 31.88 29.34 27.15
CA GLY A 208 32.39 28.08 26.61
C GLY A 208 31.83 26.92 27.41
N THR A 209 30.88 26.17 26.83
CA THR A 209 30.35 24.98 27.49
C THR A 209 31.52 24.00 27.65
N PRO A 210 31.85 23.56 28.88
CA PRO A 210 32.97 22.65 29.09
C PRO A 210 32.91 21.45 28.15
N ARG A 211 34.05 21.11 27.53
CA ARG A 211 34.09 20.08 26.47
C ARG A 211 33.48 18.75 26.92
N TYR A 212 33.70 18.37 28.18
CA TYR A 212 33.14 17.14 28.75
C TYR A 212 31.60 17.09 28.74
N LEU A 213 30.91 18.23 28.85
CA LEU A 213 29.44 18.30 28.77
C LEU A 213 28.96 18.12 27.33
N ILE A 214 29.67 18.70 26.37
CA ILE A 214 29.41 18.50 24.94
C ILE A 214 29.59 17.03 24.60
N ASP A 215 30.71 16.42 24.99
CA ASP A 215 31.00 15.00 24.72
C ASP A 215 30.00 14.07 25.44
N ARG A 216 29.49 14.45 26.62
CA ARG A 216 28.42 13.69 27.31
C ARG A 216 27.11 13.76 26.54
N PHE A 217 26.73 14.94 26.06
CA PHE A 217 25.52 15.15 25.25
C PHE A 217 25.60 14.41 23.90
N GLU A 218 26.73 14.50 23.20
CA GLU A 218 26.96 13.78 21.95
C GLU A 218 26.87 12.26 22.15
N ARG A 219 27.46 11.72 23.22
CA ARG A 219 27.31 10.30 23.60
C ARG A 219 25.88 9.90 23.89
N ALA A 220 25.11 10.74 24.59
CA ALA A 220 23.69 10.49 24.84
C ALA A 220 22.88 10.46 23.54
N ASN A 221 23.05 11.47 22.67
CA ASN A 221 22.38 11.51 21.37
C ASN A 221 22.78 10.35 20.44
N ALA A 222 24.02 9.87 20.52
CA ALA A 222 24.46 8.70 19.78
C ALA A 222 23.75 7.43 20.27
N ARG A 223 23.59 7.27 21.59
CA ARG A 223 22.82 6.16 22.18
C ARG A 223 21.35 6.23 21.78
N ASP A 224 20.73 7.40 21.83
CA ASP A 224 19.31 7.56 21.47
C ASP A 224 19.08 7.27 19.99
N ARG A 225 19.98 7.73 19.10
CA ARG A 225 19.94 7.38 17.67
C ARG A 225 20.12 5.88 17.43
N ALA A 226 21.06 5.25 18.13
CA ALA A 226 21.26 3.81 18.04
C ALA A 226 20.02 3.02 18.52
N ALA A 227 19.42 3.44 19.63
CA ALA A 227 18.20 2.84 20.16
C ALA A 227 17.01 3.02 19.20
N ALA A 228 16.85 4.21 18.61
CA ALA A 228 15.82 4.46 17.60
C ALA A 228 16.00 3.58 16.36
N HIS A 229 17.23 3.47 15.85
CA HIS A 229 17.53 2.57 14.72
C HIS A 229 17.30 1.09 15.06
N TYR A 230 17.61 0.67 16.29
CA TYR A 230 17.35 -0.69 16.75
C TYR A 230 15.84 -0.99 16.88
N ALA A 231 15.05 -0.04 17.41
CA ALA A 231 13.60 -0.17 17.45
C ALA A 231 12.98 -0.19 16.04
N GLU A 232 13.51 0.61 15.12
CA GLU A 232 13.09 0.61 13.72
C GLU A 232 13.46 -0.70 13.00
N SER A 233 14.62 -1.29 13.31
CA SER A 233 15.03 -2.57 12.72
C SER A 233 14.24 -3.76 13.27
N LEU A 234 13.89 -3.76 14.56
CA LEU A 234 12.95 -4.73 15.16
C LEU A 234 11.58 -4.68 14.48
N THR A 235 10.99 -3.50 14.36
CA THR A 235 9.66 -3.34 13.74
C THR A 235 9.66 -3.68 12.24
N ARG A 236 10.74 -3.36 11.50
CA ARG A 236 10.89 -3.81 10.10
C ARG A 236 11.19 -5.31 9.98
N GLY A 237 11.90 -5.89 10.94
CA GLY A 237 12.23 -7.32 10.99
C GLY A 237 11.00 -8.19 11.25
N GLU A 238 10.18 -7.80 12.22
CA GLU A 238 8.89 -8.44 12.50
C GLU A 238 7.95 -8.39 11.31
N GLY A 239 7.85 -7.24 10.63
CA GLY A 239 7.07 -7.12 9.39
C GLY A 239 7.57 -8.01 8.25
N ARG A 240 8.88 -8.32 8.20
CA ARG A 240 9.46 -9.22 7.19
C ARG A 240 9.18 -10.69 7.51
N LEU A 241 9.22 -11.07 8.78
CA LEU A 241 8.92 -12.42 9.27
C LEU A 241 7.42 -12.72 9.12
N GLU A 242 6.56 -11.76 9.46
CA GLU A 242 5.11 -11.85 9.25
C GLU A 242 4.74 -11.91 7.77
N GLN A 243 5.50 -11.22 6.90
CA GLN A 243 5.31 -11.27 5.45
C GLN A 243 5.85 -12.57 4.81
N GLN A 244 6.83 -13.23 5.44
CA GLN A 244 7.31 -14.57 5.07
C GLN A 244 6.39 -15.70 5.56
N LEU A 245 5.78 -15.53 6.74
CA LEU A 245 4.80 -16.48 7.30
C LEU A 245 3.40 -16.32 6.71
N ARG A 246 3.15 -15.25 5.94
CA ARG A 246 1.88 -15.09 5.23
C ARG A 246 1.74 -16.20 4.19
N PRO A 247 0.66 -17.01 4.25
CA PRO A 247 0.47 -18.06 3.27
C PRO A 247 0.44 -17.44 1.88
N THR A 248 1.22 -18.04 0.99
CA THR A 248 1.29 -17.65 -0.40
C THR A 248 -0.09 -17.73 -1.03
N ARG A 249 -0.30 -17.03 -2.15
CA ARG A 249 -1.58 -17.09 -2.85
C ARG A 249 -1.93 -18.54 -3.27
N ALA A 250 -0.92 -19.36 -3.56
CA ALA A 250 -1.09 -20.76 -3.88
C ALA A 250 -1.59 -21.56 -2.67
N GLU A 251 -1.00 -21.37 -1.49
CA GLU A 251 -1.43 -22.02 -0.25
C GLU A 251 -2.85 -21.60 0.15
N ARG A 252 -3.18 -20.31 0.06
CA ARG A 252 -4.55 -19.83 0.30
C ARG A 252 -5.57 -20.45 -0.65
N ASN A 253 -5.22 -20.59 -1.92
CA ASN A 253 -6.08 -21.26 -2.89
C ASN A 253 -6.18 -22.77 -2.63
N ALA A 254 -5.12 -23.41 -2.13
CA ALA A 254 -5.13 -24.82 -1.76
C ALA A 254 -6.00 -25.07 -0.53
N MET A 255 -5.91 -24.21 0.50
CA MET A 255 -6.78 -24.26 1.67
C MET A 255 -8.25 -24.04 1.27
N ALA A 256 -8.52 -23.04 0.43
CA ALA A 256 -9.88 -22.80 -0.06
C ALA A 256 -10.45 -23.97 -0.87
N ARG A 257 -9.61 -24.68 -1.63
CA ARG A 257 -10.01 -25.91 -2.33
C ARG A 257 -10.29 -27.05 -1.37
N ALA A 258 -9.43 -27.27 -0.37
CA ALA A 258 -9.63 -28.29 0.64
C ALA A 258 -10.92 -28.05 1.45
N ASP A 259 -11.23 -26.79 1.76
CA ASP A 259 -12.48 -26.41 2.41
C ASP A 259 -13.71 -26.69 1.52
N ASP A 260 -13.61 -26.37 0.22
CA ASP A 260 -14.67 -26.68 -0.75
C ASP A 260 -14.85 -28.20 -0.96
N ASP A 261 -13.75 -28.97 -1.02
CA ASP A 261 -13.78 -30.43 -1.14
C ASP A 261 -14.44 -31.06 0.10
N ALA A 262 -14.06 -30.63 1.31
CA ALA A 262 -14.68 -31.07 2.55
C ALA A 262 -16.18 -30.72 2.60
N ARG A 263 -16.57 -29.56 2.07
CA ARG A 263 -17.97 -29.17 1.95
C ARG A 263 -18.73 -30.07 0.98
N MET A 264 -18.13 -30.42 -0.16
CA MET A 264 -18.74 -31.33 -1.14
C MET A 264 -18.89 -32.75 -0.59
N ASP A 265 -17.90 -33.24 0.15
CA ASP A 265 -17.95 -34.54 0.82
C ASP A 265 -19.07 -34.59 1.87
N ALA A 266 -19.22 -33.53 2.67
CA ALA A 266 -20.32 -33.42 3.64
C ALA A 266 -21.70 -33.44 2.96
N VAL A 267 -21.85 -32.77 1.81
CA VAL A 267 -23.09 -32.81 1.02
C VAL A 267 -23.34 -34.21 0.46
N ALA A 268 -22.31 -34.88 -0.06
CA ALA A 268 -22.43 -36.24 -0.60
C ALA A 268 -22.83 -37.25 0.48
N ALA A 269 -22.24 -37.15 1.67
CA ALA A 269 -22.62 -37.95 2.83
C ALA A 269 -24.09 -37.75 3.20
N ALA A 270 -24.56 -36.49 3.28
CA ALA A 270 -25.96 -36.17 3.57
C ALA A 270 -26.94 -36.70 2.51
N ILE A 271 -26.57 -36.66 1.22
CA ILE A 271 -27.39 -37.25 0.15
C ILE A 271 -27.46 -38.77 0.31
N ASN A 272 -26.33 -39.43 0.56
CA ASN A 272 -26.29 -40.88 0.74
C ASN A 272 -27.11 -41.32 1.96
N ASP A 273 -27.01 -40.61 3.08
CA ASP A 273 -27.81 -40.90 4.27
C ASP A 273 -29.31 -40.70 4.01
N ARG A 274 -29.68 -39.66 3.25
CA ARG A 274 -31.07 -39.46 2.82
C ARG A 274 -31.57 -40.58 1.92
N LEU A 275 -30.76 -41.05 0.98
CA LEU A 275 -31.12 -42.18 0.08
C LEU A 275 -31.24 -43.51 0.83
N ARG A 276 -30.50 -43.69 1.93
CA ARG A 276 -30.59 -44.88 2.79
C ARG A 276 -31.84 -44.87 3.68
N THR A 277 -32.24 -43.70 4.16
CA THR A 277 -33.31 -43.57 5.17
C THR A 277 -34.68 -43.27 4.58
N GLN A 278 -34.76 -42.69 3.37
CA GLN A 278 -36.04 -42.42 2.73
C GLN A 278 -36.57 -43.67 2.00
N PRO A 279 -37.85 -44.04 2.20
CA PRO A 279 -38.47 -45.12 1.46
C PRO A 279 -38.43 -44.79 -0.03
N LYS A 280 -37.98 -45.76 -0.83
CA LYS A 280 -37.84 -45.64 -2.29
C LYS A 280 -39.22 -45.32 -2.88
N VAL A 281 -39.48 -44.04 -3.14
CA VAL A 281 -40.74 -43.61 -3.77
C VAL A 281 -40.76 -44.22 -5.17
N ALA A 282 -41.72 -45.12 -5.41
CA ALA A 282 -41.90 -45.73 -6.72
C ALA A 282 -42.02 -44.62 -7.77
N PRO A 283 -41.35 -44.74 -8.93
CA PRO A 283 -41.43 -43.72 -9.96
C PRO A 283 -42.90 -43.49 -10.32
N ARG A 284 -43.35 -42.25 -10.14
CA ARG A 284 -44.68 -41.81 -10.56
C ARG A 284 -44.80 -42.10 -12.05
N ALA A 285 -45.75 -42.96 -12.43
CA ALA A 285 -46.00 -43.33 -13.81
C ALA A 285 -46.06 -42.05 -14.65
N THR A 286 -45.10 -41.90 -15.55
CA THR A 286 -45.09 -40.81 -16.52
C THR A 286 -46.36 -40.95 -17.36
N PRO A 287 -47.21 -39.91 -17.47
CA PRO A 287 -48.28 -39.95 -18.45
C PRO A 287 -47.63 -40.16 -19.82
N VAL A 288 -48.15 -41.13 -20.57
CA VAL A 288 -47.74 -41.43 -21.94
C VAL A 288 -47.93 -40.15 -22.76
N THR A 289 -46.84 -39.44 -23.00
CA THR A 289 -46.84 -38.29 -23.92
C THR A 289 -46.97 -38.86 -25.33
N GLU A 290 -48.03 -38.47 -26.02
CA GLU A 290 -48.26 -38.80 -27.43
C GLU A 290 -47.02 -38.43 -28.28
N PRO A 291 -46.71 -39.23 -29.33
CA PRO A 291 -45.54 -39.00 -30.16
C PRO A 291 -45.64 -37.65 -30.89
N ALA A 292 -44.61 -36.82 -30.71
CA ALA A 292 -44.50 -35.52 -31.37
C ALA A 292 -44.50 -35.66 -32.90
N PRO A 293 -45.20 -34.78 -33.63
CA PRO A 293 -45.24 -34.82 -35.08
C PRO A 293 -43.85 -34.54 -35.70
N PRO A 294 -43.53 -35.16 -36.85
CA PRO A 294 -42.23 -35.01 -37.50
C PRO A 294 -42.03 -33.58 -38.00
N MET A 295 -40.96 -32.94 -37.54
CA MET A 295 -40.54 -31.61 -37.98
C MET A 295 -40.09 -31.66 -39.46
N PRO A 296 -40.53 -30.72 -40.32
CA PRO A 296 -40.11 -30.66 -41.71
C PRO A 296 -38.64 -30.27 -41.83
N SER A 297 -37.87 -31.13 -42.51
CA SER A 297 -36.48 -30.90 -42.90
C SER A 297 -36.42 -29.87 -44.03
N THR A 298 -36.22 -28.59 -43.69
CA THR A 298 -35.78 -27.58 -44.66
C THR A 298 -34.28 -27.72 -44.89
N ARG A 299 -33.93 -28.46 -45.94
CA ARG A 299 -32.59 -28.51 -46.53
C ARG A 299 -32.42 -27.29 -47.45
N PRO A 300 -31.50 -26.34 -47.20
CA PRO A 300 -31.26 -25.24 -48.13
C PRO A 300 -30.48 -25.76 -49.34
N GLY A 301 -31.05 -25.55 -50.53
CA GLY A 301 -30.42 -25.86 -51.80
C GLY A 301 -29.19 -24.99 -52.06
N LEU A 302 -28.11 -25.63 -52.49
CA LEU A 302 -27.00 -25.03 -53.20
C LEU A 302 -27.44 -24.84 -54.66
N SER A 303 -27.73 -23.60 -55.07
CA SER A 303 -27.83 -23.21 -56.47
C SER A 303 -26.49 -22.67 -56.96
N ARG A 304 -26.09 -23.17 -58.13
CA ARG A 304 -24.96 -22.76 -58.97
C ARG A 304 -25.13 -21.34 -59.53
#